data_AF-A0A538NIW4-F1
#
_entry.id   AF-A0A538NIW4-F1
#
_cell.length_a   1.000
_cell.length_b   1.000
_cell.length_c   1.000
_cell.angle_alpha   90.00
_cell.angle_beta   90.00
_cell.angle_gamma   90.00
#
_symmetry.space_group_name_H-M   'P 1'
#
loop_
_entity.id
_entity.type
_entity.pdbx_description
1 polymer ?
#
loop_
_entity_poly.entity_id
_entity_poly.type
_entity_poly.pdbx_seq_one_letter_code
_entity_poly.pdbx_strand_id
1 'polypeptide(L)'
;MNAGRLHAVLEHIKQDYEKNEVLGRLKATVDALSASISSVTEANATAFRSALSELYAALDRSPTASATPSELEIINEIGASDKVGLGLRAKIENTLDSNNVTPANALAELQKILEVITHFQEVVLAMVDGFEALKVPYEALEPGESEIGVLVPWAVVHSSLEGVQKELHRFDNALKVIGELVEDNAESPEIRSVGSSTLQVFTNSTAGIALCFAAAIERLCALYKQILEIKLLRKQVREKCLPENVSASIEAHEEQVAEKGIDKIVDALIREFGEKAG
;
A
#
# COMPACT_ATOMS: atom_id res chain seq x y z
N MET A 1 10.16 2.94 13.97
CA MET A 1 9.35 1.76 13.59
C MET A 1 8.80 1.10 14.85
N ASN A 2 7.51 0.75 14.89
CA ASN A 2 6.93 -0.03 16.00
C ASN A 2 7.32 -1.51 15.85
N ALA A 3 7.80 -2.14 16.94
CA ALA A 3 8.30 -3.52 16.90
C ALA A 3 7.20 -4.56 16.63
N GLY A 4 6.01 -4.40 17.19
CA GLY A 4 4.88 -5.31 16.96
C GLY A 4 4.34 -5.21 15.52
N ARG A 5 4.39 -4.03 14.91
CA ARG A 5 4.07 -3.83 13.49
C ARG A 5 5.13 -4.41 12.56
N LEU A 6 6.41 -4.23 12.88
CA LEU A 6 7.48 -4.91 12.15
C LEU A 6 7.29 -6.42 12.22
N HIS A 7 7.02 -6.95 13.42
CA HIS A 7 6.75 -8.37 13.60
C HIS A 7 5.56 -8.83 12.75
N ALA A 8 4.44 -8.08 12.72
CA ALA A 8 3.29 -8.40 11.88
C ALA A 8 3.63 -8.43 10.39
N VAL A 9 4.40 -7.45 9.89
CA VAL A 9 4.84 -7.43 8.48
C VAL A 9 5.75 -8.61 8.15
N LEU A 10 6.71 -8.94 9.02
CA LEU A 10 7.57 -10.11 8.81
C LEU A 10 6.80 -11.43 8.83
N GLU A 11 5.80 -11.55 9.70
CA GLU A 11 4.92 -12.70 9.76
C GLU A 11 4.06 -12.81 8.47
N HIS A 12 3.55 -11.69 7.95
CA HIS A 12 2.88 -11.65 6.64
C HIS A 12 3.80 -12.08 5.49
N ILE A 13 5.06 -11.64 5.48
CA ILE A 13 6.05 -12.02 4.46
C ILE A 13 6.37 -13.52 4.57
N LYS A 14 6.58 -14.04 5.78
CA LYS A 14 6.81 -15.46 6.04
C LYS A 14 5.64 -16.31 5.52
N GLN A 15 4.41 -15.97 5.92
CA GLN A 15 3.21 -16.68 5.50
C GLN A 15 2.98 -16.61 3.99
N ASP A 16 3.30 -15.48 3.35
CA ASP A 16 3.25 -15.33 1.90
C ASP A 16 4.22 -16.32 1.21
N TYR A 17 5.47 -16.36 1.65
CA TYR A 17 6.49 -17.25 1.10
C TYR A 17 6.12 -18.72 1.24
N GLU A 18 5.57 -19.12 2.40
CA GLU A 18 5.12 -20.48 2.67
C GLU A 18 3.89 -20.84 1.83
N LYS A 19 2.84 -20.01 1.85
CA LYS A 19 1.56 -20.29 1.17
C LYS A 19 1.69 -20.29 -0.34
N ASN A 20 2.49 -19.39 -0.90
CA ASN A 20 2.68 -19.25 -2.34
C ASN A 20 3.89 -20.05 -2.87
N GLU A 21 4.64 -20.73 -1.99
CA GLU A 21 5.84 -21.50 -2.31
C GLU A 21 6.86 -20.70 -3.14
N VAL A 22 7.03 -19.41 -2.81
CA VAL A 22 7.77 -18.44 -3.63
C VAL A 22 9.17 -18.94 -3.98
N LEU A 23 9.91 -19.44 -2.98
CA LEU A 23 11.26 -19.96 -3.18
C LEU A 23 11.28 -21.21 -4.07
N GLY A 24 10.33 -22.13 -3.86
CA GLY A 24 10.21 -23.35 -4.68
C GLY A 24 9.93 -23.02 -6.15
N ARG A 25 9.02 -22.08 -6.41
CA ARG A 25 8.67 -21.63 -7.76
C ARG A 25 9.81 -20.87 -8.44
N LEU A 26 10.52 -20.01 -7.71
CA LEU A 26 11.68 -19.30 -8.22
C LEU A 26 12.79 -20.27 -8.59
N LYS A 27 13.09 -21.26 -7.72
CA LYS A 27 14.04 -22.32 -8.02
C LYS A 27 13.64 -23.14 -9.25
N ALA A 28 12.37 -23.54 -9.35
CA ALA A 28 11.86 -24.27 -10.53
C ALA A 28 12.02 -23.45 -11.83
N THR A 29 11.86 -22.13 -11.76
CA THR A 29 12.08 -21.24 -12.90
C THR A 29 13.55 -21.18 -13.30
N VAL A 30 14.47 -21.07 -12.34
CA VAL A 30 15.92 -21.11 -12.57
C VAL A 30 16.34 -22.44 -13.20
N ASP A 31 15.86 -23.55 -12.65
CA ASP A 31 16.16 -24.90 -13.12
C ASP A 31 15.64 -25.11 -14.56
N ALA A 32 14.41 -24.66 -14.84
CA ALA A 32 13.82 -24.75 -16.17
C ALA A 32 14.56 -23.89 -17.21
N LEU A 33 15.01 -22.68 -16.84
CA LEU A 33 15.83 -21.86 -17.72
C LEU A 33 17.18 -22.53 -18.00
N SER A 34 17.83 -23.07 -16.97
CA SER A 34 19.09 -23.80 -17.11
C SER A 34 18.97 -25.00 -18.06
N ALA A 35 17.89 -25.78 -17.96
CA ALA A 35 17.59 -26.88 -18.85
C ALA A 35 17.35 -26.41 -20.30
N SER A 36 16.62 -25.30 -20.49
CA SER A 36 16.38 -24.69 -21.80
C SER A 36 17.65 -24.18 -22.48
N ILE A 37 18.67 -23.78 -21.71
CA ILE A 37 19.97 -23.34 -22.23
C ILE A 37 20.83 -24.55 -22.59
N SER A 38 20.81 -25.57 -21.74
CA SER A 38 21.62 -26.78 -21.90
C SER A 38 21.14 -27.67 -23.06
N SER A 39 19.84 -27.68 -23.34
CA SER A 39 19.24 -28.39 -24.47
C SER A 39 18.11 -27.57 -25.08
N VAL A 40 18.35 -27.03 -26.28
CA VAL A 40 17.39 -26.18 -26.99
C VAL A 40 16.31 -27.05 -27.63
N THR A 41 15.28 -27.36 -26.86
CA THR A 41 14.09 -28.09 -27.31
C THR A 41 12.83 -27.28 -27.03
N GLU A 42 11.78 -27.48 -27.83
CA GLU A 42 10.48 -26.83 -27.62
C GLU A 42 9.86 -27.19 -26.27
N ALA A 43 10.07 -28.42 -25.80
CA ALA A 43 9.62 -28.88 -24.49
C ALA A 43 10.25 -28.07 -23.35
N ASN A 44 11.58 -27.86 -23.38
CA ASN A 44 12.27 -27.10 -22.34
C ASN A 44 11.88 -25.60 -22.37
N ALA A 45 11.73 -25.02 -23.57
CA ALA A 45 11.25 -23.65 -23.69
C ALA A 45 9.84 -23.47 -23.13
N THR A 46 8.95 -24.46 -23.34
CA THR A 46 7.59 -24.46 -22.80
C THR A 46 7.59 -24.63 -21.28
N ALA A 47 8.43 -25.52 -20.75
CA ALA A 47 8.58 -25.72 -19.31
C ALA A 47 9.04 -24.43 -18.60
N PHE A 48 10.01 -23.70 -19.16
CA PHE A 48 10.45 -22.41 -18.61
C PHE A 48 9.31 -21.37 -18.59
N ARG A 49 8.58 -21.21 -19.71
CA ARG A 49 7.44 -20.27 -19.75
C ARG A 49 6.35 -20.62 -18.73
N SER A 50 6.07 -21.91 -18.56
CA SER A 50 5.09 -22.38 -17.56
C SER A 50 5.56 -22.05 -16.15
N ALA A 51 6.79 -22.41 -15.79
CA ALA A 51 7.36 -22.14 -14.47
C ALA A 51 7.38 -20.63 -14.15
N LEU A 52 7.75 -19.80 -15.13
CA LEU A 52 7.75 -18.35 -14.98
C LEU A 52 6.33 -17.79 -14.79
N SER A 53 5.37 -18.25 -15.60
CA SER A 53 3.97 -17.83 -15.47
C SER A 53 3.38 -18.22 -14.11
N GLU A 54 3.73 -19.40 -13.61
CA GLU A 54 3.32 -19.87 -12.29
C GLU A 54 3.94 -19.06 -11.16
N LEU A 55 5.22 -18.69 -11.28
CA LEU A 55 5.87 -17.79 -10.34
C LEU A 55 5.21 -16.42 -10.33
N TYR A 56 4.93 -15.83 -11.50
CA TYR A 56 4.24 -14.53 -11.58
C TYR A 56 2.84 -14.60 -10.98
N ALA A 57 2.07 -15.64 -11.28
CA ALA A 57 0.75 -15.84 -10.69
C ALA A 57 0.81 -15.97 -9.16
N ALA A 58 1.86 -16.56 -8.61
CA ALA A 58 2.07 -16.64 -7.16
C ALA A 58 2.41 -15.27 -6.56
N LEU A 59 3.31 -14.51 -7.20
CA LEU A 59 3.69 -13.15 -6.76
C LEU A 59 2.55 -12.14 -6.87
N ASP A 60 1.66 -12.29 -7.86
CA ASP A 60 0.48 -11.43 -8.03
C ASP A 60 -0.59 -11.66 -6.95
N ARG A 61 -0.66 -12.88 -6.41
CA ARG A 61 -1.56 -13.24 -5.32
C ARG A 61 -0.96 -12.98 -3.94
N SER A 62 0.26 -12.46 -3.88
CA SER A 62 0.92 -12.14 -2.63
C SER A 62 0.10 -11.11 -1.83
N PRO A 63 -0.16 -11.34 -0.54
CA PRO A 63 -0.80 -10.35 0.32
C PRO A 63 -0.03 -9.01 0.35
N THR A 64 1.28 -9.01 0.08
CA THR A 64 2.07 -7.78 0.02
C THR A 64 1.71 -6.91 -1.19
N ALA A 65 1.00 -7.45 -2.20
CA ALA A 65 0.46 -6.68 -3.32
C ALA A 65 -0.68 -5.74 -2.88
N SER A 66 -1.38 -6.10 -1.80
CA SER A 66 -2.44 -5.31 -1.16
C SER A 66 -1.99 -4.70 0.17
N ALA A 67 -0.68 -4.59 0.40
CA ALA A 67 -0.13 -4.01 1.62
C ALA A 67 -0.64 -2.56 1.81
N THR A 68 -1.00 -2.23 3.04
CA THR A 68 -1.38 -0.87 3.42
C THR A 68 -0.18 0.08 3.29
N PRO A 69 -0.40 1.41 3.18
CA PRO A 69 0.70 2.37 3.10
C PRO A 69 1.73 2.23 4.23
N SER A 70 1.29 1.94 5.45
CA SER A 70 2.17 1.73 6.61
C SER A 70 3.00 0.45 6.50
N GLU A 71 2.41 -0.65 6.01
CA GLU A 71 3.16 -1.89 5.76
C GLU A 71 4.17 -1.71 4.63
N LEU A 72 3.79 -1.01 3.55
CA LEU A 72 4.69 -0.68 2.44
C LEU A 72 5.89 0.14 2.91
N GLU A 73 5.69 1.07 3.84
CA GLU A 73 6.79 1.82 4.43
C GLU A 73 7.74 0.93 5.22
N ILE A 74 7.22 0.01 6.05
CA ILE A 74 8.05 -0.96 6.77
C ILE A 74 8.82 -1.83 5.78
N ILE A 75 8.16 -2.35 4.74
CA ILE A 75 8.78 -3.14 3.67
C ILE A 75 9.92 -2.35 3.00
N ASN A 76 9.72 -1.05 2.75
CA ASN A 76 10.75 -0.18 2.18
C ASN A 76 11.91 0.06 3.15
N GLU A 77 11.62 0.31 4.44
CA GLU A 77 12.63 0.55 5.47
C GLU A 77 13.56 -0.64 5.69
N ILE A 78 13.01 -1.87 5.67
CA ILE A 78 13.81 -3.09 5.79
C ILE A 78 14.47 -3.51 4.47
N GLY A 79 14.29 -2.73 3.40
CA GLY A 79 14.86 -3.00 2.08
C GLY A 79 14.28 -4.25 1.42
N ALA A 80 13.02 -4.59 1.68
CA ALA A 80 12.34 -5.77 1.15
C ALA A 80 11.49 -5.50 -0.10
N SER A 81 11.40 -4.25 -0.56
CA SER A 81 10.51 -3.85 -1.67
C SER A 81 10.73 -4.68 -2.93
N ASP A 82 11.98 -5.01 -3.25
CA ASP A 82 12.35 -5.79 -4.44
C ASP A 82 12.47 -7.31 -4.15
N LYS A 83 11.98 -7.75 -2.98
CA LYS A 83 12.07 -9.13 -2.47
C LYS A 83 10.72 -9.76 -2.22
N VAL A 84 9.62 -9.02 -2.34
CA VAL A 84 8.27 -9.54 -2.04
C VAL A 84 7.28 -9.17 -3.14
N GLY A 85 6.25 -10.00 -3.32
CA GLY A 85 5.13 -9.81 -4.25
C GLY A 85 5.48 -9.14 -5.58
N LEU A 86 4.77 -8.05 -5.90
CA LEU A 86 4.92 -7.32 -7.16
C LEU A 86 6.31 -6.71 -7.37
N GLY A 87 7.03 -6.35 -6.31
CA GLY A 87 8.36 -5.77 -6.45
C GLY A 87 9.41 -6.82 -6.83
N LEU A 88 9.32 -8.04 -6.29
CA LEU A 88 10.12 -9.17 -6.76
C LEU A 88 9.77 -9.53 -8.21
N ARG A 89 8.47 -9.53 -8.57
CA ARG A 89 8.03 -9.75 -9.94
C ARG A 89 8.68 -8.75 -10.90
N ALA A 90 8.56 -7.45 -10.60
CA ALA A 90 9.15 -6.38 -11.41
C ALA A 90 10.67 -6.53 -11.54
N LYS A 91 11.37 -6.95 -10.47
CA LYS A 91 12.80 -7.23 -10.50
C LYS A 91 13.14 -8.36 -11.47
N ILE A 92 12.36 -9.44 -11.48
CA ILE A 92 12.54 -10.58 -12.38
C ILE A 92 12.24 -10.18 -13.83
N GLU A 93 11.12 -9.51 -14.07
CA GLU A 93 10.75 -8.99 -15.41
C GLU A 93 11.84 -8.08 -15.97
N ASN A 94 12.27 -7.08 -15.20
CA ASN A 94 13.35 -6.18 -15.59
C ASN A 94 14.66 -6.93 -15.86
N THR A 95 14.95 -7.98 -15.09
CA THR A 95 16.13 -8.82 -15.31
C THR A 95 16.04 -9.59 -16.63
N LEU A 96 14.87 -10.11 -16.99
CA LEU A 96 14.68 -10.82 -18.25
C LEU A 96 14.67 -9.86 -19.46
N ASP A 97 14.04 -8.69 -19.31
CA ASP A 97 13.90 -7.69 -20.38
C ASP A 97 15.19 -6.89 -20.62
N SER A 98 15.91 -6.53 -19.55
CA SER A 98 17.19 -5.78 -19.67
C SER A 98 18.30 -6.65 -20.24
N ASN A 99 18.22 -7.98 -20.04
CA ASN A 99 19.22 -8.93 -20.53
C ASN A 99 18.97 -9.36 -21.99
N ASN A 100 18.81 -8.38 -22.89
CA ASN A 100 18.88 -8.54 -24.36
C ASN A 100 20.20 -9.18 -24.87
N VAL A 101 21.07 -9.69 -23.99
CA VAL A 101 22.47 -10.01 -24.30
C VAL A 101 22.76 -11.51 -24.33
N THR A 102 22.11 -12.38 -23.54
CA THR A 102 22.07 -13.85 -23.77
C THR A 102 21.23 -14.56 -22.68
N PRO A 103 20.65 -15.73 -22.96
CA PRO A 103 20.03 -16.59 -21.94
C PRO A 103 20.96 -16.94 -20.76
N ALA A 104 22.28 -17.07 -21.00
CA ALA A 104 23.25 -17.38 -19.95
C ALA A 104 23.37 -16.24 -18.92
N ASN A 105 23.36 -14.98 -19.36
CA ASN A 105 23.36 -13.84 -18.45
C ASN A 105 22.06 -13.76 -17.64
N ALA A 106 20.92 -14.00 -18.29
CA ALA A 106 19.63 -14.05 -17.60
C ALA A 106 19.62 -15.14 -16.51
N LEU A 107 20.16 -16.34 -16.80
CA LEU A 107 20.29 -17.41 -15.80
C LEU A 107 21.17 -16.98 -14.62
N ALA A 108 22.33 -16.38 -14.86
CA ALA A 108 23.24 -15.93 -13.81
C ALA A 108 22.58 -14.87 -12.90
N GLU A 109 21.81 -13.93 -13.47
CA GLU A 109 21.09 -12.94 -12.68
C GLU A 109 19.91 -13.55 -11.91
N LEU A 110 19.14 -14.47 -12.49
CA LEU A 110 18.09 -15.18 -11.75
C LEU A 110 18.66 -16.04 -10.61
N GLN A 111 19.85 -16.63 -10.78
CA GLN A 111 20.55 -17.34 -9.71
C GLN A 111 20.92 -16.39 -8.55
N LYS A 112 21.44 -15.19 -8.84
CA LYS A 112 21.70 -14.17 -7.82
C LYS A 112 20.42 -13.74 -7.11
N ILE A 113 19.30 -13.58 -7.84
CA ILE A 113 18.01 -13.28 -7.23
C ILE A 113 17.61 -14.43 -6.29
N LEU A 114 17.72 -15.69 -6.73
CA LEU A 114 17.41 -16.85 -5.91
C LEU A 114 18.26 -16.88 -4.62
N GLU A 115 19.56 -16.63 -4.70
CA GLU A 115 20.45 -16.56 -3.54
C GLU A 115 20.02 -15.45 -2.56
N VAL A 116 19.77 -14.24 -3.06
CA VAL A 116 19.32 -13.10 -2.26
C VAL A 116 17.98 -13.38 -1.58
N ILE A 117 17.04 -14.00 -2.30
CA ILE A 117 15.71 -14.33 -1.78
C ILE A 117 15.76 -15.47 -0.77
N THR A 118 16.61 -16.47 -0.99
CA THR A 118 16.86 -17.55 -0.01
C THR A 118 17.37 -16.96 1.30
N HIS A 119 18.42 -16.15 1.23
CA HIS A 119 19.00 -15.51 2.41
C HIS A 119 18.01 -14.57 3.11
N PHE A 120 17.23 -13.80 2.33
CA PHE A 120 16.20 -12.92 2.89
C PHE A 120 15.14 -13.73 3.67
N GLN A 121 14.66 -14.84 3.12
CA GLN A 121 13.71 -15.72 3.81
C GLN A 121 14.28 -16.26 5.12
N GLU A 122 15.55 -16.69 5.13
CA GLU A 122 16.24 -17.16 6.34
C GLU A 122 16.29 -16.06 7.42
N VAL A 123 16.60 -14.82 7.02
CA VAL A 123 16.63 -13.66 7.93
C VAL A 123 15.24 -13.34 8.47
N VAL A 124 14.19 -13.37 7.62
CA VAL A 124 12.80 -13.15 8.05
C VAL A 124 12.40 -14.20 9.09
N LEU A 125 12.67 -15.48 8.83
CA LEU A 125 12.38 -16.58 9.75
C LEU A 125 13.11 -16.39 11.09
N ALA A 126 14.41 -16.11 11.06
CA ALA A 126 15.19 -15.89 12.28
C ALA A 126 14.72 -14.67 13.09
N MET A 127 14.24 -13.62 12.42
CA MET A 127 13.70 -12.43 13.09
C MET A 127 12.34 -12.69 13.74
N VAL A 128 11.44 -13.43 13.06
CA VAL A 128 10.16 -13.87 13.63
C VAL A 128 10.40 -14.73 14.86
N ASP A 129 11.26 -15.76 14.76
CA ASP A 129 11.62 -16.62 15.90
C ASP A 129 12.22 -15.80 17.06
N GLY A 130 13.03 -14.79 16.73
CA GLY A 130 13.59 -13.85 17.69
C GLY A 130 12.52 -13.01 18.40
N PHE A 131 11.52 -12.50 17.68
CA PHE A 131 10.40 -11.77 18.28
C PHE A 131 9.55 -12.67 19.17
N GLU A 132 9.25 -13.90 18.75
CA GLU A 132 8.54 -14.90 19.54
C GLU A 132 9.30 -15.25 20.83
N ALA A 133 10.62 -15.48 20.73
CA ALA A 133 11.47 -15.78 21.89
C ALA A 133 11.50 -14.63 22.90
N LEU A 134 11.48 -13.39 22.42
CA LEU A 134 11.38 -12.17 23.24
C LEU A 134 9.96 -11.86 23.70
N LYS A 135 8.96 -12.65 23.27
CA LYS A 135 7.53 -12.44 23.53
C LYS A 135 7.05 -11.06 23.07
N VAL A 136 7.60 -10.56 21.98
CA VAL A 136 7.10 -9.35 21.32
C VAL A 136 5.86 -9.76 20.51
N PRO A 137 4.64 -9.37 20.91
CA PRO A 137 3.46 -9.72 20.13
C PRO A 137 3.51 -9.03 18.77
N TYR A 138 3.02 -9.68 17.72
CA TYR A 138 2.71 -8.97 16.48
C TYR A 138 1.34 -8.31 16.62
N GLU A 139 1.20 -7.10 16.09
CA GLU A 139 -0.07 -6.38 16.10
C GLU A 139 -0.98 -6.95 15.00
N ALA A 140 -2.03 -7.69 15.42
CA ALA A 140 -3.10 -8.15 14.55
C ALA A 140 -4.45 -7.66 15.06
N LEU A 141 -5.40 -7.48 14.15
CA LEU A 141 -6.79 -7.17 14.48
C LEU A 141 -7.52 -8.47 14.82
N GLU A 142 -8.28 -8.47 15.91
CA GLU A 142 -9.18 -9.58 16.20
C GLU A 142 -10.41 -9.57 15.26
N PRO A 143 -11.08 -10.71 15.05
CA PRO A 143 -12.30 -10.75 14.25
C PRO A 143 -13.35 -9.75 14.76
N GLY A 144 -13.74 -8.81 13.91
CA GLY A 144 -14.71 -7.76 14.26
C GLY A 144 -14.07 -6.45 14.74
N GLU A 145 -12.76 -6.42 14.99
CA GLU A 145 -12.03 -5.18 15.17
C GLU A 145 -11.73 -4.51 13.83
N SER A 146 -11.69 -3.18 13.86
CA SER A 146 -11.09 -2.40 12.79
C SER A 146 -10.21 -1.31 13.39
N GLU A 147 -9.33 -0.79 12.56
CA GLU A 147 -8.50 0.35 12.93
C GLU A 147 -8.43 1.36 11.80
N ILE A 148 -8.19 2.61 12.16
CA ILE A 148 -7.86 3.66 11.21
C ILE A 148 -6.43 4.11 11.51
N GLY A 149 -5.54 3.84 10.56
CA GLY A 149 -4.16 4.30 10.56
C GLY A 149 -3.99 5.57 9.72
N VAL A 150 -3.34 6.58 10.27
CA VAL A 150 -2.90 7.76 9.52
C VAL A 150 -1.38 7.82 9.51
N LEU A 151 -0.81 8.05 8.32
CA LEU A 151 0.61 8.31 8.12
C LEU A 151 0.80 9.79 7.84
N VAL A 152 1.53 10.47 8.72
CA VAL A 152 1.77 11.91 8.64
C VAL A 152 3.21 12.16 8.20
N PRO A 153 3.44 12.68 6.99
CA PRO A 153 4.79 12.98 6.50
C PRO A 153 5.45 14.09 7.33
N TRP A 154 6.73 13.93 7.67
CA TRP A 154 7.50 14.93 8.42
C TRP A 154 7.52 16.32 7.75
N ALA A 155 7.45 16.36 6.42
CA ALA A 155 7.36 17.59 5.64
C ALA A 155 6.10 18.42 5.97
N VAL A 156 5.00 17.77 6.35
CA VAL A 156 3.72 18.42 6.69
C VAL A 156 3.76 19.01 8.10
N VAL A 157 4.38 18.31 9.06
CA VAL A 157 4.46 18.74 10.47
C VAL A 157 5.66 19.63 10.78
N HIS A 158 6.47 19.95 9.76
CA HIS A 158 7.70 20.73 9.87
C HIS A 158 8.65 20.22 10.97
N SER A 159 8.64 18.90 11.21
CA SER A 159 9.39 18.25 12.30
C SER A 159 9.22 18.90 13.68
N SER A 160 8.05 19.50 13.94
CA SER A 160 7.74 20.21 15.18
C SER A 160 6.65 19.50 15.97
N LEU A 161 6.79 19.49 17.31
CA LEU A 161 5.76 18.92 18.18
C LEU A 161 4.41 19.64 18.03
N GLU A 162 4.44 20.95 17.81
CA GLU A 162 3.25 21.75 17.55
C GLU A 162 2.54 21.33 16.25
N GLY A 163 3.31 21.09 15.17
CA GLY A 163 2.77 20.59 13.91
C GLY A 163 2.12 19.21 14.09
N VAL A 164 2.80 18.31 14.79
CA VAL A 164 2.26 16.99 15.14
C VAL A 164 0.94 17.11 15.92
N GLN A 165 0.91 17.94 16.97
CA GLN A 165 -0.29 18.16 17.76
C GLN A 165 -1.47 18.67 16.92
N LYS A 166 -1.23 19.62 16.00
CA LYS A 166 -2.27 20.16 15.11
C LYS A 166 -2.85 19.08 14.20
N GLU A 167 -2.01 18.26 13.60
CA GLU A 167 -2.48 17.18 12.71
C GLU A 167 -3.25 16.10 13.49
N LEU A 168 -2.76 15.69 14.66
CA LEU A 168 -3.49 14.74 15.51
C LEU A 168 -4.84 15.29 15.99
N HIS A 169 -4.92 16.58 16.31
CA HIS A 169 -6.18 17.21 16.70
C HIS A 169 -7.19 17.26 15.55
N ARG A 170 -6.73 17.52 14.32
CA ARG A 170 -7.60 17.46 13.12
C ARG A 170 -8.11 16.05 12.88
N PHE A 171 -7.25 15.05 13.02
CA PHE A 171 -7.61 13.66 12.86
C PHE A 171 -8.62 13.20 13.92
N ASP A 172 -8.38 13.52 15.20
CA ASP A 172 -9.32 13.26 16.31
C ASP A 172 -10.69 13.89 16.04
N ASN A 173 -10.74 15.17 15.65
CA ASN A 173 -12.01 15.84 15.34
C ASN A 173 -12.75 15.19 14.17
N ALA A 174 -12.04 14.76 13.12
CA ALA A 174 -12.67 14.08 12.00
C ALA A 174 -13.28 12.73 12.43
N LEU A 175 -12.58 11.96 13.25
CA LEU A 175 -13.09 10.68 13.76
C LEU A 175 -14.27 10.86 14.72
N LYS A 176 -14.27 11.91 15.56
CA LYS A 176 -15.41 12.24 16.42
C LYS A 176 -16.68 12.53 15.64
N VAL A 177 -16.57 13.36 14.60
CA VAL A 177 -17.72 13.70 13.75
C VAL A 177 -18.27 12.46 13.06
N ILE A 178 -17.40 11.55 12.61
CA ILE A 178 -17.83 10.29 12.01
C ILE A 178 -18.43 9.34 13.06
N GLY A 179 -17.85 9.26 14.25
CA GLY A 179 -18.38 8.48 15.37
C GLY A 179 -19.77 8.94 15.79
N GLU A 180 -19.98 10.25 15.87
CA GLU A 180 -21.29 10.87 16.11
C GLU A 180 -22.27 10.49 15.01
N LEU A 181 -21.85 10.58 13.74
CA LEU A 181 -22.72 10.26 12.60
C LEU A 181 -23.13 8.78 12.54
N VAL A 182 -22.20 7.86 12.82
CA VAL A 182 -22.41 6.42 12.62
C VAL A 182 -23.02 5.75 13.85
N GLU A 183 -22.63 6.18 15.05
CA GLU A 183 -22.92 5.46 16.31
C GLU A 183 -23.44 6.36 17.43
N ASP A 184 -23.72 7.64 17.16
CA ASP A 184 -24.09 8.64 18.18
C ASP A 184 -23.02 8.76 19.28
N ASN A 185 -21.75 8.51 18.91
CA ASN A 185 -20.61 8.55 19.83
C ASN A 185 -19.54 9.56 19.37
N ALA A 186 -19.50 10.73 20.01
CA ALA A 186 -18.54 11.79 19.74
C ALA A 186 -17.25 11.71 20.60
N GLU A 187 -16.95 10.57 21.21
CA GLU A 187 -15.74 10.39 22.02
C GLU A 187 -14.46 10.30 21.17
N SER A 188 -13.34 10.70 21.76
CA SER A 188 -12.03 10.52 21.14
C SER A 188 -11.73 9.02 21.00
N PRO A 189 -11.33 8.54 19.82
CA PRO A 189 -10.96 7.15 19.66
C PRO A 189 -9.65 6.85 20.40
N GLU A 190 -9.56 5.64 20.96
CA GLU A 190 -8.36 5.20 21.66
C GLU A 190 -7.21 4.95 20.68
N ILE A 191 -6.01 5.45 21.03
CA ILE A 191 -4.79 5.16 20.27
C ILE A 191 -4.39 3.71 20.56
N ARG A 192 -4.39 2.87 19.53
CA ARG A 192 -3.93 1.48 19.59
C ARG A 192 -2.42 1.40 19.58
N SER A 193 -1.78 2.09 18.63
CA SER A 193 -0.32 2.12 18.51
C SER A 193 0.21 3.34 17.78
N VAL A 194 1.49 3.62 17.99
CA VAL A 194 2.22 4.74 17.36
C VAL A 194 3.51 4.21 16.72
N GLY A 195 3.76 4.63 15.49
CA GLY A 195 5.01 4.41 14.77
C GLY A 195 5.94 5.63 14.86
N SER A 196 7.25 5.38 14.91
CA SER A 196 8.27 6.43 15.10
C SER A 196 9.16 6.73 13.89
N SER A 197 9.17 5.90 12.84
CA SER A 197 10.01 6.16 11.65
C SER A 197 9.42 7.31 10.83
N THR A 198 8.15 7.16 10.45
CA THR A 198 7.22 8.26 10.24
C THR A 198 6.22 8.30 11.38
N LEU A 199 5.63 9.48 11.60
CA LEU A 199 4.54 9.61 12.53
C LEU A 199 3.33 8.84 11.98
N GLN A 200 3.14 7.64 12.50
CA GLN A 200 1.98 6.81 12.22
C GLN A 200 1.15 6.71 13.49
N VAL A 201 -0.15 6.95 13.40
CA VAL A 201 -1.07 6.77 14.51
C VAL A 201 -2.20 5.85 14.09
N PHE A 202 -2.40 4.79 14.85
CA PHE A 202 -3.47 3.82 14.65
C PHE A 202 -4.46 3.97 15.78
N THR A 203 -5.73 4.11 15.44
CA THR A 203 -6.84 4.26 16.39
C THR A 203 -7.79 3.08 16.28
N ASN A 204 -8.29 2.62 17.43
CA ASN A 204 -9.36 1.63 17.44
C ASN A 204 -10.62 2.24 16.84
N SER A 205 -11.30 1.49 15.98
CA SER A 205 -12.56 1.90 15.39
C SER A 205 -13.50 0.71 15.21
N THR A 206 -14.79 0.98 15.13
CA THR A 206 -15.76 -0.01 14.69
C THR A 206 -15.78 -0.09 13.17
N ALA A 207 -16.26 -1.21 12.63
CA ALA A 207 -16.36 -1.40 11.19
C ALA A 207 -17.23 -0.31 10.52
N GLY A 208 -18.24 0.21 11.21
CA GLY A 208 -19.07 1.30 10.72
C GLY A 208 -18.29 2.61 10.55
N ILE A 209 -17.54 3.00 11.58
CA ILE A 209 -16.68 4.20 11.56
C ILE A 209 -15.60 4.07 10.49
N ALA A 210 -14.92 2.92 10.43
CA ALA A 210 -13.89 2.65 9.43
C ALA A 210 -14.44 2.72 8.00
N LEU A 211 -15.62 2.13 7.76
CA LEU A 211 -16.27 2.16 6.44
C LEU A 211 -16.70 3.58 6.05
N CYS A 212 -17.27 4.35 6.97
CA CYS A 212 -17.65 5.74 6.72
C CYS A 212 -16.41 6.60 6.42
N PHE A 213 -15.33 6.43 7.19
CA PHE A 213 -14.06 7.12 6.96
C PHE A 213 -13.47 6.77 5.59
N ALA A 214 -13.41 5.49 5.24
CA ALA A 214 -12.93 5.04 3.93
C ALA A 214 -13.75 5.63 2.78
N ALA A 215 -15.08 5.60 2.88
CA ALA A 215 -15.98 6.19 1.89
C ALA A 215 -15.78 7.71 1.75
N ALA A 216 -15.59 8.42 2.86
CA ALA A 216 -15.32 9.85 2.85
C ALA A 216 -14.01 10.16 2.11
N ILE A 217 -12.92 9.44 2.44
CA ILE A 217 -11.62 9.61 1.78
C ILE A 217 -11.70 9.27 0.28
N GLU A 218 -12.34 8.17 -0.09
CA GLU A 218 -12.51 7.78 -1.49
C GLU A 218 -13.19 8.90 -2.31
N ARG A 219 -14.29 9.45 -1.78
CA ARG A 219 -15.05 10.52 -2.43
C ARG A 219 -14.27 11.83 -2.49
N LEU A 220 -13.55 12.18 -1.43
CA LEU A 220 -12.67 13.35 -1.42
C LEU A 220 -11.54 13.20 -2.45
N CYS A 221 -10.94 12.02 -2.58
CA CYS A 221 -9.95 11.74 -3.62
C CYS A 221 -10.54 11.85 -5.03
N ALA A 222 -11.76 11.37 -5.24
CA ALA A 222 -12.45 11.51 -6.53
C ALA A 222 -12.74 12.98 -6.87
N LEU A 223 -13.24 13.78 -5.92
CA LEU A 223 -13.46 15.21 -6.10
C LEU A 223 -12.14 15.95 -6.38
N TYR A 224 -11.08 15.61 -5.65
CA TYR A 224 -9.76 16.22 -5.86
C TYR A 224 -9.21 15.92 -7.26
N LYS A 225 -9.36 14.68 -7.76
CA LYS A 225 -8.99 14.33 -9.14
C LYS A 225 -9.73 15.19 -10.16
N GLN A 226 -11.04 15.36 -9.99
CA GLN A 226 -11.84 16.21 -10.87
C GLN A 226 -11.36 17.68 -10.86
N ILE A 227 -11.04 18.23 -9.68
CA ILE A 227 -10.49 19.59 -9.56
C ILE A 227 -9.11 19.70 -10.25
N LEU A 228 -8.25 18.69 -10.12
CA LEU A 228 -6.95 18.67 -10.81
C LEU A 228 -7.10 18.65 -12.33
N GLU A 229 -8.05 17.89 -12.85
CA GLU A 229 -8.38 17.88 -14.29
C GLU A 229 -8.82 19.27 -14.76
N ILE A 230 -9.69 19.95 -14.00
CA ILE A 230 -10.12 21.33 -14.30
C ILE A 230 -8.90 22.27 -14.32
N LYS A 231 -8.00 22.18 -13.33
CA LYS A 231 -6.77 22.97 -13.27
C LYS A 231 -5.85 22.71 -14.46
N LEU A 232 -5.73 21.45 -14.89
CA LEU A 232 -4.92 21.07 -16.06
C LEU A 232 -5.51 21.66 -17.34
N LEU A 233 -6.83 21.55 -17.53
CA LEU A 233 -7.55 22.14 -18.67
C LEU A 233 -7.39 23.67 -18.68
N ARG A 234 -7.50 24.31 -17.52
CA ARG A 234 -7.25 25.76 -17.37
C ARG A 234 -5.85 26.15 -17.83
N LYS A 235 -4.83 25.36 -17.45
CA LYS A 235 -3.44 25.59 -17.88
C LYS A 235 -3.31 25.47 -19.41
N GLN A 236 -3.90 24.44 -20.01
CA GLN A 236 -3.89 24.24 -21.47
C GLN A 236 -4.61 25.36 -22.23
N VAL A 237 -5.71 25.90 -21.67
CA VAL A 237 -6.45 27.05 -22.23
C VAL A 237 -5.59 28.32 -22.22
N ARG A 238 -4.86 28.58 -21.13
CA ARG A 238 -3.93 29.71 -21.02
C ARG A 238 -2.75 29.58 -22.00
N GLU A 239 -2.19 28.39 -22.14
CA GLU A 239 -1.09 28.11 -23.09
C GLU A 239 -1.50 28.35 -24.56
N LYS A 240 -2.80 28.27 -24.87
CA LYS A 240 -3.36 28.55 -26.19
C LYS A 240 -3.73 30.03 -26.42
N CYS A 241 -3.32 30.95 -25.53
CA CYS A 241 -3.59 32.38 -25.62
C CYS A 241 -5.08 32.75 -25.75
N LEU A 242 -5.97 31.96 -25.15
CA LEU A 242 -7.39 32.28 -25.11
C LEU A 242 -7.66 33.47 -24.16
N PRO A 243 -8.68 34.30 -24.44
CA PRO A 243 -8.92 35.55 -23.71
C PRO A 243 -9.22 35.33 -22.22
N GLU A 244 -8.82 36.31 -21.39
CA GLU A 244 -8.85 36.23 -19.91
C GLU A 244 -10.25 35.95 -19.32
N ASN A 245 -11.30 36.38 -20.00
CA ASN A 245 -12.69 36.12 -19.61
C ASN A 245 -13.02 34.62 -19.56
N VAL A 246 -12.42 33.80 -20.44
CA VAL A 246 -12.57 32.34 -20.42
C VAL A 246 -11.82 31.74 -19.23
N SER A 247 -10.65 32.28 -18.89
CA SER A 247 -9.85 31.81 -17.75
C SER A 247 -10.54 32.08 -16.40
N ALA A 248 -11.14 33.27 -16.22
CA ALA A 248 -11.86 33.63 -15.00
C ALA A 248 -13.13 32.78 -14.80
N SER A 249 -13.84 32.46 -15.89
CA SER A 249 -15.01 31.58 -15.85
C SER A 249 -14.66 30.15 -15.39
N ILE A 250 -13.51 29.62 -15.82
CA ILE A 250 -13.03 28.30 -15.39
C ILE A 250 -12.65 28.29 -13.91
N GLU A 251 -12.06 29.38 -13.40
CA GLU A 251 -11.71 29.50 -11.98
C GLU A 251 -12.94 29.57 -11.07
N ALA A 252 -13.95 30.36 -11.44
CA ALA A 252 -15.23 30.37 -10.70
C ALA A 252 -15.93 29.00 -10.76
N HIS A 253 -15.82 28.28 -11.88
CA HIS A 253 -16.35 26.92 -11.99
C HIS A 253 -15.60 25.93 -11.09
N GLU A 254 -14.28 26.06 -10.98
CA GLU A 254 -13.43 25.25 -10.10
C GLU A 254 -13.86 25.36 -8.63
N GLU A 255 -14.02 26.60 -8.13
CA GLU A 255 -14.48 26.86 -6.75
C GLU A 255 -15.89 26.29 -6.52
N GLN A 256 -16.79 26.51 -7.48
CA GLN A 256 -18.16 26.00 -7.39
C GLN A 256 -18.22 24.47 -7.40
N VAL A 257 -17.37 23.79 -8.17
CA VAL A 257 -17.28 22.32 -8.19
C VAL A 257 -16.76 21.81 -6.86
N ALA A 258 -15.80 22.49 -6.25
CA ALA A 258 -15.28 22.11 -4.93
C ALA A 258 -16.34 22.22 -3.84
N GLU A 259 -17.01 23.36 -3.70
CA GLU A 259 -18.02 23.61 -2.67
C GLU A 259 -19.21 22.65 -2.81
N LYS A 260 -19.84 22.61 -3.99
CA LYS A 260 -20.97 21.69 -4.25
C LYS A 260 -20.56 20.23 -4.18
N GLY A 261 -19.30 19.92 -4.46
CA GLY A 261 -18.74 18.59 -4.33
C GLY A 261 -18.72 18.13 -2.88
N ILE A 262 -18.24 18.98 -1.97
CA ILE A 262 -18.21 18.69 -0.53
C ILE A 262 -19.62 18.50 0.01
N ASP A 263 -20.56 19.39 -0.31
CA ASP A 263 -21.96 19.28 0.14
C ASP A 263 -22.58 17.94 -0.26
N LYS A 264 -22.39 17.54 -1.53
CA LYS A 264 -22.87 16.25 -2.03
C LYS A 264 -22.25 15.05 -1.32
N ILE A 265 -20.97 15.15 -0.96
CA ILE A 265 -20.29 14.09 -0.21
C ILE A 265 -20.89 13.97 1.18
N VAL A 266 -21.07 15.10 1.87
CA VAL A 266 -21.70 15.16 3.21
C VAL A 266 -23.11 14.59 3.16
N ASP A 267 -23.97 15.05 2.25
CA ASP A 267 -25.34 14.56 2.09
C ASP A 267 -25.38 13.05 1.84
N ALA A 268 -24.46 12.55 1.00
CA ALA A 268 -24.39 11.12 0.70
C ALA A 268 -23.91 10.30 1.89
N LEU A 269 -22.95 10.78 2.68
CA LEU A 269 -22.50 10.12 3.91
C LEU A 269 -23.61 10.09 4.96
N ILE A 270 -24.31 11.21 5.17
CA ILE A 270 -25.43 11.29 6.11
C ILE A 270 -26.52 10.29 5.74
N ARG A 271 -26.92 10.24 4.48
CA ARG A 271 -27.96 9.32 4.02
C ARG A 271 -27.56 7.85 4.17
N GLU A 272 -26.29 7.51 3.92
CA GLU A 272 -25.83 6.11 3.93
C GLU A 272 -25.52 5.58 5.32
N PHE A 273 -25.01 6.45 6.20
CA PHE A 273 -24.50 6.05 7.52
C PHE A 273 -25.35 6.58 8.67
N GLY A 274 -26.02 7.73 8.52
CA GLY A 274 -26.83 8.33 9.59
C GLY A 274 -28.20 7.68 9.81
N GLU A 275 -28.77 7.00 8.80
CA GLU A 275 -30.11 6.37 8.92
C GLU A 275 -30.10 5.01 9.65
N LYS A 276 -28.93 4.41 9.89
CA LYS A 276 -28.81 3.08 10.52
C LYS A 276 -28.74 3.10 12.06
N ALA A 277 -28.69 4.28 12.67
CA ALA A 277 -28.62 4.44 14.13
C ALA A 277 -29.99 4.46 14.84
N GLY A 278 -31.10 4.17 14.13
CA GLY A 278 -32.47 4.14 14.66
C GLY A 278 -33.12 2.77 14.69
#